data_AF-A0A968PL46-F1
#
_entry.id   AF-A0A968PL46-F1
#
_cell.length_a   1.000
_cell.length_b   1.000
_cell.length_c   1.000
_cell.angle_alpha   90.00
_cell.angle_beta   90.00
_cell.angle_gamma   90.00
#
_symmetry.space_group_name_H-M   'P 1'
#
loop_
_entity.id
_entity.type
_entity.pdbx_description
1 polymer ?
#
loop_
_entity_poly.entity_id
_entity_poly.type
_entity_poly.pdbx_seq_one_letter_code
_entity_poly.pdbx_strand_id
1 'polypeptide(L)' 'MPAERLHKALARVGVASRRDCEELIAAGRVAVNGRTVREPGARVD' A
#
# COMPACT_ATOMS: atom_id res chain seq x y z
N MET A 1 -9.97 4.37 12.76
CA MET A 1 -10.93 4.14 11.67
C MET A 1 -10.70 2.72 11.15
N PRO A 2 -11.57 2.05 10.36
CA PRO A 2 -11.25 0.68 9.96
C PRO A 2 -10.00 0.68 9.07
N ALA A 3 -8.92 0.11 9.58
CA ALA A 3 -7.63 0.09 8.89
C ALA A 3 -7.77 -0.57 7.50
N GLU A 4 -7.71 0.25 6.44
CA GLU A 4 -7.84 -0.16 5.04
C GLU A 4 -6.54 -0.81 4.60
N ARG A 5 -6.60 -1.82 3.72
CA ARG A 5 -5.37 -2.40 3.16
C ARG A 5 -4.65 -1.35 2.33
N LEU A 6 -3.35 -1.22 2.52
CA LEU A 6 -2.53 -0.23 1.82
C LEU A 6 -2.69 -0.32 0.30
N HIS A 7 -2.74 -1.52 -0.28
CA HIS A 7 -2.98 -1.70 -1.72
C HIS A 7 -4.36 -1.21 -2.18
N LYS A 8 -5.39 -1.27 -1.32
CA LYS A 8 -6.72 -0.74 -1.63
C LYS A 8 -6.71 0.78 -1.57
N ALA A 9 -6.09 1.35 -0.55
CA ALA A 9 -5.92 2.80 -0.44
C ALA A 9 -5.16 3.36 -1.65
N LEU A 10 -4.03 2.75 -2.03
CA LEU A 10 -3.23 3.12 -3.20
C LEU A 10 -4.02 2.99 -4.51
N ALA A 11 -4.75 1.89 -4.71
CA ALA A 11 -5.57 1.71 -5.90
C ALA A 11 -6.74 2.70 -5.95
N ARG A 12 -7.31 3.08 -4.80
CA ARG A 12 -8.42 4.04 -4.69
C ARG A 12 -8.00 5.45 -5.10
N VAL A 13 -6.75 5.84 -4.82
CA VAL A 13 -6.19 7.13 -5.28
C VAL A 13 -5.58 7.04 -6.68
N GLY A 14 -5.61 5.86 -7.32
CA GLY A 14 -5.14 5.68 -8.70
C GLY A 14 -3.63 5.52 -8.87
N VAL A 15 -2.89 5.13 -7.81
CA VAL A 15 -1.43 4.93 -7.90
C VAL A 15 -1.08 3.80 -8.88
N ALA A 16 -1.77 2.66 -8.77
CA ALA A 16 -1.63 1.53 -9.68
C ALA A 16 -2.80 0.55 -9.48
N SER A 17 -2.83 -0.56 -10.22
CA SER A 17 -3.78 -1.64 -9.99
C SER A 17 -3.60 -2.25 -8.60
N ARG A 18 -4.64 -2.90 -8.04
CA ARG A 18 -4.54 -3.56 -6.72
C ARG A 18 -3.36 -4.55 -6.62
N ARG A 19 -3.08 -5.29 -7.69
CA ARG A 19 -1.97 -6.25 -7.79
C ARG A 19 -0.62 -5.52 -7.86
N ASP A 20 -0.49 -4.55 -8.77
CA ASP A 20 0.72 -3.73 -8.89
C ASP A 20 1.05 -3.01 -7.59
N CYS A 21 0.03 -2.56 -6.85
CA CYS A 21 0.23 -1.98 -5.52
C CYS A 21 0.87 -2.97 -4.55
N GLU A 22 0.49 -4.25 -4.57
CA GLU A 22 1.14 -5.27 -3.73
C GLU A 22 2.58 -5.52 -4.17
N GLU A 23 2.87 -5.51 -5.47
CA GLU A 23 4.24 -5.60 -5.97
C GLU A 23 5.09 -4.39 -5.58
N LEU A 24 4.54 -3.18 -5.69
CA LEU A 24 5.21 -1.94 -5.28
C LEU A 24 5.50 -1.93 -3.78
N ILE A 25 4.58 -2.42 -2.97
CA ILE A 25 4.79 -2.61 -1.53
C ILE A 25 5.92 -3.63 -1.32
N ALA A 26 5.83 -4.83 -1.90
CA ALA A 26 6.86 -5.86 -1.76
C ALA A 26 8.26 -5.40 -2.23
N ALA A 27 8.32 -4.59 -3.29
CA ALA A 27 9.53 -3.96 -3.80
C ALA A 27 10.06 -2.82 -2.90
N GLY A 28 9.35 -2.44 -1.84
CA GLY A 28 9.72 -1.34 -0.95
C GLY A 28 9.65 0.03 -1.61
N ARG A 29 8.78 0.19 -2.61
CA ARG A 29 8.55 1.45 -3.33
C ARG A 29 7.46 2.31 -2.69
N VAL A 30 6.81 1.82 -1.64
CA VAL A 30 5.74 2.52 -0.93
C VAL A 30 6.22 2.91 0.46
N ALA A 31 6.05 4.19 0.79
CA ALA A 31 6.29 4.73 2.13
C ALA A 31 4.99 5.32 2.67
N VAL A 32 4.64 4.95 3.91
CA VAL A 32 3.48 5.47 4.63
C VAL A 32 4.00 6.22 5.85
N ASN A 33 3.64 7.49 6.01
CA ASN A 33 4.08 8.32 7.13
C ASN A 33 5.60 8.31 7.34
N GLY A 34 6.37 8.31 6.24
CA GLY A 34 7.84 8.27 6.26
C GLY A 34 8.46 6.90 6.55
N ARG A 35 7.66 5.83 6.67
CA ARG A 35 8.14 4.45 6.86
C ARG A 35 7.92 3.63 5.60
N THR A 36 9.00 3.08 5.04
CA THR A 36 8.92 2.18 3.89
C THR A 36 8.27 0.86 4.31
N VAL A 37 7.14 0.54 3.68
CA VAL A 37 6.37 -0.67 3.98
C VAL A 37 6.71 -1.71 2.92
N ARG A 38 7.08 -2.91 3.38
CA ARG A 38 7.40 -4.06 2.51
C ARG A 38 6.48 -5.25 2.67
N GLU A 39 5.53 -5.17 3.61
CA GLU A 39 4.62 -6.27 3.91
C GLU A 39 3.37 -6.23 3.00
N PRO A 40 3.18 -7.24 2.12
CA PRO A 40 1.95 -7.39 1.36
C PRO A 40 0.80 -7.73 2.33
N GLY A 41 -0.03 -6.74 2.62
CA GLY A 41 -1.09 -6.84 3.63
C GLY A 41 -1.04 -5.77 4.72
N ALA A 42 -0.03 -4.90 4.69
CA ALA A 42 0.02 -3.73 5.55
C ALA A 42 -1.28 -2.92 5.47
N ARG A 43 -1.71 -2.42 6.62
CA ARG A 43 -2.92 -1.62 6.75
C ARG A 43 -2.55 -0.17 7.06
N VAL A 44 -3.38 0.74 6.57
CA VAL A 44 -3.29 2.17 6.84
C VAL A 44 -4.54 2.62 7.61
N ASP A 45 -4.35 3.48 8.61
CA ASP A 45 -5.43 4.15 9.35
C ASP A 45 -5.69 5.55 8.77
#